data_AF-A0A3D0ET23-F1
#
_entry.id   AF-A0A3D0ET23-F1
#
_cell.length_a   1.000
_cell.length_b   1.000
_cell.length_c   1.000
_cell.angle_alpha   90.00
_cell.angle_beta   90.00
_cell.angle_gamma   90.00
#
_symmetry.space_group_name_H-M   'P 1'
#
loop_
_entity.id
_entity.type
_entity.pdbx_description
1 polymer ?
#
loop_
_entity_poly.entity_id
_entity_poly.type
_entity_poly.pdbx_seq_one_letter_code
_entity_poly.pdbx_strand_id
1 'polypeptide(L)'
;FHYGTTSQDLIDTSLMMRMRDSVAIVSQSLQNLNLKLKELASSHTNEKVLMARTRMQNALPISVPEKIGNWCSQIEVLLASTPQIFLLQLGGPEGAVRKFGASYHDISNDMASTLGLTAAKHVWHTDRQQVTNICFWFTQAATVMGKIAQDVLFMVQSDVGEARIEGGGSSSAMKHKKNPVLAEVILAQARYCHTQMSGINTASIHENERSGTAWTLEWMLVPALLITSANTVVNTNELIENITIKSVAY
;
A
#
# COMPACT_ATOMS: atom_id res chain seq x y z
N PHE A 1 0.04 -14.03 34.69
CA PHE A 1 -0.36 -13.21 33.53
C PHE A 1 0.57 -12.00 33.45
N HIS A 2 1.06 -11.63 32.26
CA HIS A 2 1.90 -10.43 32.03
C HIS A 2 3.21 -10.37 32.86
N TYR A 3 3.83 -11.53 33.14
CA TYR A 3 5.05 -11.60 33.94
C TYR A 3 6.27 -11.16 33.10
N GLY A 4 7.04 -10.22 33.62
CA GLY A 4 8.28 -9.74 32.99
C GLY A 4 8.08 -8.84 31.77
N THR A 5 6.86 -8.75 31.24
CA THR A 5 6.49 -7.92 30.09
C THR A 5 6.10 -6.50 30.50
N THR A 6 6.02 -5.61 29.51
CA THR A 6 5.48 -4.24 29.63
C THR A 6 4.39 -4.00 28.58
N SER A 7 3.62 -2.91 28.71
CA SER A 7 2.50 -2.61 27.81
C SER A 7 2.90 -2.57 26.33
N GLN A 8 4.08 -2.02 26.03
CA GLN A 8 4.57 -1.94 24.66
C GLN A 8 4.90 -3.32 24.06
N ASP A 9 5.29 -4.31 24.87
CA ASP A 9 5.51 -5.68 24.37
C ASP A 9 4.23 -6.26 23.77
N LEU A 10 3.11 -6.06 24.43
CA LEU A 10 1.81 -6.54 23.96
C LEU A 10 1.32 -5.74 22.76
N ILE A 11 1.41 -4.40 22.83
CA ILE A 11 0.89 -3.51 21.79
C ILE A 11 1.65 -3.67 20.48
N ASP A 12 2.98 -3.63 20.51
CA ASP A 12 3.79 -3.69 19.29
C ASP A 12 3.83 -5.13 18.71
N THR A 13 3.76 -6.17 19.55
CA THR A 13 3.56 -7.54 19.07
C THR A 13 2.22 -7.69 18.35
N SER A 14 1.13 -7.16 18.93
CA SER A 14 -0.18 -7.17 18.30
C SER A 14 -0.19 -6.36 16.99
N LEU A 15 0.49 -5.22 16.97
CA LEU A 15 0.66 -4.40 15.75
C LEU A 15 1.35 -5.21 14.64
N MET A 16 2.45 -5.91 14.95
CA MET A 16 3.18 -6.72 13.97
C MET A 16 2.36 -7.89 13.43
N MET A 17 1.55 -8.55 14.27
CA MET A 17 0.60 -9.57 13.80
C MET A 17 -0.40 -8.99 12.81
N ARG A 18 -1.00 -7.84 13.14
CA ARG A 18 -1.98 -7.16 12.26
C ARG A 18 -1.33 -6.67 10.97
N MET A 19 -0.09 -6.19 11.03
CA MET A 19 0.67 -5.77 9.86
C MET A 19 0.97 -6.95 8.94
N ARG A 20 1.40 -8.10 9.48
CA ARG A 20 1.60 -9.33 8.71
C ARG A 20 0.34 -9.71 7.94
N ASP A 21 -0.79 -9.78 8.64
CA ASP A 21 -2.06 -10.19 8.03
C ASP A 21 -2.53 -9.16 6.98
N SER A 22 -2.34 -7.87 7.26
CA SER A 22 -2.66 -6.79 6.31
C SER A 22 -1.79 -6.85 5.05
N VAL A 23 -0.49 -7.11 5.19
CA VAL A 23 0.42 -7.29 4.05
C VAL A 23 -0.02 -8.49 3.21
N ALA A 24 -0.35 -9.62 3.83
CA ALA A 24 -0.84 -10.79 3.10
C ALA A 24 -2.12 -10.51 2.30
N ILE A 25 -3.10 -9.83 2.91
CA ILE A 25 -4.37 -9.45 2.26
C ILE A 25 -4.11 -8.51 1.06
N VAL A 26 -3.30 -7.47 1.26
CA VAL A 26 -3.02 -6.49 0.20
C VAL A 26 -2.19 -7.12 -0.93
N SER A 27 -1.19 -7.95 -0.61
CA SER A 27 -0.40 -8.65 -1.63
C SER A 27 -1.26 -9.59 -2.47
N GLN A 28 -2.21 -10.30 -1.89
CA GLN A 28 -3.16 -11.11 -2.65
C GLN A 28 -4.04 -10.25 -3.57
N SER A 29 -4.52 -9.11 -3.09
CA SER A 29 -5.33 -8.18 -3.88
C SER A 29 -4.53 -7.54 -5.04
N LEU A 30 -3.25 -7.25 -4.82
CA LEU A 30 -2.31 -6.77 -5.86
C LEU A 30 -2.03 -7.85 -6.91
N GLN A 31 -1.88 -9.11 -6.50
CA GLN A 31 -1.74 -10.23 -7.45
C GLN A 31 -2.98 -10.37 -8.32
N ASN A 32 -4.18 -10.30 -7.73
CA ASN A 32 -5.44 -10.35 -8.47
C ASN A 32 -5.58 -9.16 -9.44
N LEU A 33 -5.21 -7.95 -9.01
CA LEU A 33 -5.17 -6.78 -9.87
C LEU A 33 -4.20 -6.97 -11.05
N ASN A 34 -3.00 -7.50 -10.80
CA ASN A 34 -2.01 -7.74 -11.83
C ASN A 34 -2.52 -8.75 -12.87
N LEU A 35 -3.24 -9.80 -12.44
CA LEU A 35 -3.89 -10.75 -13.35
C LEU A 35 -4.95 -10.07 -14.22
N LYS A 36 -5.86 -9.28 -13.63
CA LYS A 36 -6.89 -8.53 -14.37
C LYS A 36 -6.28 -7.55 -15.38
N LEU A 37 -5.20 -6.88 -15.02
CA LEU A 37 -4.47 -6.01 -15.95
C LEU A 37 -3.85 -6.79 -17.11
N LYS A 38 -3.27 -7.97 -16.84
CA LYS A 38 -2.75 -8.86 -17.90
C LYS A 38 -3.86 -9.35 -18.82
N GLU A 39 -5.02 -9.70 -18.28
CA GLU A 39 -6.21 -10.07 -19.06
C GLU A 39 -6.68 -8.89 -19.94
N LEU A 40 -6.81 -7.70 -19.36
CA LEU A 40 -7.17 -6.47 -20.10
C LEU A 40 -6.15 -6.15 -21.21
N ALA A 41 -4.86 -6.32 -20.95
CA ALA A 41 -3.83 -6.17 -21.98
C ALA A 41 -3.99 -7.21 -23.09
N SER A 42 -4.23 -8.48 -22.75
CA SER A 42 -4.39 -9.57 -23.71
C SER A 42 -5.66 -9.46 -24.57
N SER A 43 -6.69 -8.74 -24.10
CA SER A 43 -7.91 -8.46 -24.87
C SER A 43 -7.71 -7.40 -25.95
N HIS A 44 -6.48 -6.88 -26.11
CA HIS A 44 -6.12 -5.83 -27.04
C HIS A 44 -4.98 -6.30 -27.97
N THR A 45 -5.09 -5.99 -29.26
CA THR A 45 -4.02 -6.23 -30.23
C THR A 45 -3.02 -5.07 -30.22
N ASN A 46 -1.77 -5.31 -30.64
CA ASN A 46 -0.74 -4.26 -30.75
C ASN A 46 -1.08 -3.19 -31.81
N GLU A 47 -1.99 -3.49 -32.73
CA GLU A 47 -2.53 -2.53 -33.70
C GLU A 47 -3.41 -1.46 -33.04
N LYS A 48 -3.91 -1.73 -31.83
CA LYS A 48 -4.73 -0.81 -31.06
C LYS A 48 -3.81 0.17 -30.32
N VAL A 49 -3.61 1.34 -30.92
CA VAL A 49 -2.69 2.37 -30.41
C VAL A 49 -3.39 3.51 -29.66
N LEU A 50 -2.64 4.12 -28.74
CA LEU A 50 -2.90 5.35 -28.01
C LEU A 50 -1.78 6.35 -28.34
N MET A 51 -2.02 7.65 -28.23
CA MET A 51 -0.96 8.64 -28.33
C MET A 51 -0.18 8.67 -27.03
N ALA A 52 1.10 8.29 -27.05
CA ALA A 52 1.94 8.49 -25.89
C ALA A 52 2.12 9.99 -25.63
N ARG A 53 2.17 10.36 -24.35
CA ARG A 53 2.36 11.74 -23.94
C ARG A 53 3.61 11.86 -23.09
N THR A 54 4.55 12.71 -23.52
CA THR A 54 5.76 13.05 -22.77
C THR A 54 5.68 14.53 -22.40
N ARG A 55 5.80 14.84 -21.10
CA ARG A 55 5.56 16.20 -20.57
C ARG A 55 4.20 16.79 -21.02
N MET A 56 3.16 15.96 -21.06
CA MET A 56 1.81 16.30 -21.55
C MET A 56 1.72 16.67 -23.05
N GLN A 57 2.77 16.44 -23.84
CA GLN A 57 2.78 16.66 -25.29
C GLN A 57 2.69 15.34 -26.04
N ASN A 58 2.07 15.36 -27.23
CA ASN A 58 2.03 14.20 -28.12
C ASN A 58 3.46 13.77 -28.50
N ALA A 59 3.73 12.48 -28.37
CA ALA A 59 5.01 11.87 -28.75
C ALA A 59 4.78 10.92 -29.93
N LEU A 60 5.02 9.62 -29.72
CA LEU A 60 4.74 8.56 -30.71
C LEU A 60 3.56 7.70 -30.24
N PRO A 61 2.88 6.98 -31.14
CA PRO A 61 1.91 5.97 -30.75
C PRO A 61 2.54 4.91 -29.83
N ILE A 62 1.75 4.44 -28.86
CA ILE A 62 2.05 3.31 -27.99
C ILE A 62 0.85 2.37 -28.00
N SER A 63 1.06 1.06 -28.02
CA SER A 63 -0.05 0.12 -27.98
C SER A 63 -0.71 0.08 -26.58
N VAL A 64 -1.99 -0.30 -26.53
CA VAL A 64 -2.69 -0.51 -25.26
C VAL A 64 -1.97 -1.55 -24.37
N PRO A 65 -1.54 -2.72 -24.88
CA PRO A 65 -0.80 -3.70 -24.10
C PRO A 65 0.52 -3.15 -23.51
N GLU A 66 1.27 -2.33 -24.24
CA GLU A 66 2.51 -1.71 -23.71
C GLU A 66 2.23 -0.73 -22.57
N LYS A 67 1.16 0.08 -22.68
CA LYS A 67 0.76 0.99 -21.60
C LYS A 67 0.37 0.22 -20.33
N ILE A 68 -0.43 -0.83 -20.48
CA ILE A 68 -0.86 -1.66 -19.35
C ILE A 68 0.31 -2.46 -18.78
N GLY A 69 1.20 -2.97 -19.64
CA GLY A 69 2.43 -3.65 -19.23
C GLY A 69 3.27 -2.81 -18.28
N ASN A 70 3.39 -1.51 -18.55
CA ASN A 70 4.07 -0.58 -17.63
C ASN A 70 3.37 -0.41 -16.27
N TRP A 71 2.05 -0.63 -16.18
CA TRP A 71 1.35 -0.71 -14.89
C TRP A 71 1.65 -2.04 -14.19
N CYS A 72 1.57 -3.16 -14.91
CA CYS A 72 1.88 -4.49 -14.38
C CYS A 72 3.29 -4.56 -13.80
N SER A 73 4.30 -4.07 -14.52
CA SER A 73 5.69 -4.11 -14.06
C SER A 73 5.91 -3.37 -12.73
N GLN A 74 5.21 -2.27 -12.48
CA GLN A 74 5.29 -1.57 -11.19
C GLN A 74 4.67 -2.38 -10.06
N ILE A 75 3.55 -3.07 -10.31
CA ILE A 75 2.94 -3.98 -9.33
C ILE A 75 3.85 -5.17 -9.06
N GLU A 76 4.51 -5.73 -10.08
CA GLU A 76 5.43 -6.85 -9.94
C GLU A 76 6.66 -6.49 -9.11
N VAL A 77 7.25 -5.31 -9.31
CA VAL A 77 8.35 -4.80 -8.48
C VAL A 77 7.89 -4.60 -7.02
N LEU A 78 6.68 -4.07 -6.82
CA LEU A 78 6.11 -3.91 -5.48
C LEU A 78 5.88 -5.27 -4.78
N LEU A 79 5.35 -6.25 -5.50
CA LEU A 79 5.14 -7.61 -4.98
C LEU A 79 6.47 -8.28 -4.64
N ALA A 80 7.51 -8.10 -5.45
CA ALA A 80 8.85 -8.62 -5.18
C ALA A 80 9.49 -8.01 -3.91
N SER A 81 9.05 -6.82 -3.49
CA SER A 81 9.50 -6.15 -2.26
C SER A 81 8.53 -6.31 -1.08
N THR A 82 7.58 -7.24 -1.16
CA THR A 82 6.63 -7.54 -0.07
C THR A 82 7.36 -7.91 1.22
N PRO A 83 7.09 -7.24 2.36
CA PRO A 83 7.68 -7.60 3.65
C PRO A 83 7.38 -9.05 4.05
N GLN A 84 8.42 -9.79 4.42
CA GLN A 84 8.31 -11.21 4.83
C GLN A 84 8.63 -11.45 6.31
N ILE A 85 9.25 -10.48 6.98
CA ILE A 85 9.68 -10.57 8.37
C ILE A 85 8.82 -9.62 9.19
N PHE A 86 8.27 -10.12 10.30
CA PHE A 86 7.48 -9.33 11.25
C PHE A 86 7.95 -9.69 12.65
N LEU A 87 8.42 -8.70 13.40
CA LEU A 87 9.18 -8.95 14.62
C LEU A 87 8.26 -9.14 15.84
N LEU A 88 8.63 -10.06 16.72
CA LEU A 88 8.12 -10.11 18.09
C LEU A 88 8.68 -8.92 18.88
N GLN A 89 7.84 -8.24 19.67
CA GLN A 89 8.30 -7.29 20.68
C GLN A 89 8.28 -7.94 22.07
N LEU A 90 9.46 -8.13 22.66
CA LEU A 90 9.59 -8.63 24.04
C LEU A 90 10.83 -8.03 24.70
N GLY A 91 10.66 -6.97 25.49
CA GLY A 91 11.77 -6.25 26.12
C GLY A 91 11.63 -6.06 27.63
N GLY A 92 10.41 -6.17 28.18
CA GLY A 92 10.15 -5.77 29.57
C GLY A 92 10.20 -4.25 29.78
N PRO A 93 10.04 -3.76 31.01
CA PRO A 93 9.80 -2.33 31.27
C PRO A 93 10.90 -1.39 30.78
N GLU A 94 12.16 -1.82 30.89
CA GLU A 94 13.35 -1.04 30.52
C GLU A 94 14.02 -1.51 29.22
N GLY A 95 13.42 -2.49 28.52
CA GLY A 95 13.99 -3.05 27.29
C GLY A 95 15.25 -3.90 27.48
N ALA A 96 15.56 -4.31 28.72
CA ALA A 96 16.76 -5.09 29.05
C ALA A 96 16.47 -6.55 29.42
N VAL A 97 15.24 -7.02 29.25
CA VAL A 97 14.81 -8.44 29.39
C VAL A 97 15.16 -9.11 30.73
N ARG A 98 15.51 -8.33 31.77
CA ARG A 98 16.08 -8.83 33.04
C ARG A 98 15.19 -9.85 33.74
N LYS A 99 13.87 -9.68 33.63
CA LYS A 99 12.88 -10.56 34.26
C LYS A 99 12.82 -11.96 33.64
N PHE A 100 13.32 -12.14 32.42
CA PHE A 100 13.36 -13.42 31.72
C PHE A 100 14.68 -14.18 31.92
N GLY A 101 15.76 -13.48 32.26
CA GLY A 101 17.06 -14.09 32.58
C GLY A 101 17.58 -15.00 31.48
N ALA A 102 18.15 -16.15 31.87
CA ALA A 102 18.72 -17.13 30.95
C ALA A 102 17.70 -17.73 29.96
N SER A 103 16.41 -17.72 30.31
CA SER A 103 15.34 -18.30 29.49
C SER A 103 14.81 -17.36 28.41
N TYR A 104 15.31 -16.12 28.31
CA TYR A 104 14.78 -15.13 27.36
C TYR A 104 14.76 -15.64 25.91
N HIS A 105 15.84 -16.25 25.43
CA HIS A 105 15.92 -16.73 24.06
C HIS A 105 14.93 -17.86 23.78
N ASP A 106 14.79 -18.82 24.68
CA ASP A 106 13.81 -19.92 24.53
C ASP A 106 12.39 -19.38 24.51
N ILE A 107 12.06 -18.47 25.44
CA ILE A 107 10.73 -17.84 25.54
C ILE A 107 10.41 -17.01 24.29
N SER A 108 11.36 -16.16 23.85
CA SER A 108 11.15 -15.29 22.69
C SER A 108 11.02 -16.07 21.39
N ASN A 109 11.81 -17.14 21.20
CA ASN A 109 11.71 -18.00 20.02
C ASN A 109 10.40 -18.78 20.00
N ASP A 110 10.00 -19.36 21.14
CA ASP A 110 8.74 -20.09 21.27
C ASP A 110 7.52 -19.18 21.02
N MET A 111 7.52 -18.00 21.63
CA MET A 111 6.47 -17.00 21.44
C MET A 111 6.42 -16.48 20.01
N ALA A 112 7.55 -16.18 19.39
CA ALA A 112 7.61 -15.72 18.01
C ALA A 112 7.06 -16.80 17.06
N SER A 113 7.51 -18.05 17.21
CA SER A 113 7.02 -19.19 16.44
C SER A 113 5.49 -19.36 16.59
N THR A 114 5.00 -19.36 17.84
CA THR A 114 3.57 -19.52 18.15
C THR A 114 2.71 -18.42 17.53
N LEU A 115 3.20 -17.19 17.50
CA LEU A 115 2.48 -16.05 16.94
C LEU A 115 2.70 -15.86 15.44
N GLY A 116 3.53 -16.68 14.79
CA GLY A 116 3.92 -16.53 13.39
C GLY A 116 4.69 -15.22 13.14
N LEU A 117 5.58 -14.87 14.07
CA LEU A 117 6.49 -13.74 14.03
C LEU A 117 7.95 -14.23 14.06
N THR A 118 8.89 -13.31 13.95
CA THR A 118 10.33 -13.56 14.05
C THR A 118 10.85 -12.99 15.36
N ALA A 119 11.61 -13.78 16.13
CA ALA A 119 12.29 -13.27 17.31
C ALA A 119 13.28 -12.16 16.91
N ALA A 120 13.17 -11.00 17.55
CA ALA A 120 14.04 -9.87 17.24
C ALA A 120 15.46 -10.11 17.78
N LYS A 121 16.48 -9.62 17.04
CA LYS A 121 17.89 -9.71 17.45
C LYS A 121 18.23 -8.80 18.63
N HIS A 122 17.44 -7.74 18.80
CA HIS A 122 17.52 -6.77 19.89
C HIS A 122 16.12 -6.29 20.25
N VAL A 123 15.98 -5.69 21.43
CA VAL A 123 14.73 -5.02 21.82
C VAL A 123 14.57 -3.74 21.01
N TRP A 124 13.41 -3.57 20.38
CA TRP A 124 13.16 -2.51 19.41
C TRP A 124 12.05 -1.53 19.85
N HIS A 125 11.90 -1.29 21.17
CA HIS A 125 10.91 -0.34 21.68
C HIS A 125 11.01 1.03 21.01
N THR A 126 12.22 1.51 20.75
CA THR A 126 12.50 2.80 20.11
C THR A 126 13.17 2.69 18.74
N ASP A 127 13.47 1.47 18.28
CA ASP A 127 13.90 1.21 16.90
C ASP A 127 12.67 0.93 16.03
N ARG A 128 12.19 1.97 15.34
CA ARG A 128 10.94 1.93 14.59
C ARG A 128 11.12 1.55 13.12
N GLN A 129 12.32 1.15 12.71
CA GLN A 129 12.63 0.86 11.30
C GLN A 129 11.70 -0.21 10.71
N GLN A 130 11.38 -1.27 11.47
CA GLN A 130 10.48 -2.32 10.97
C GLN A 130 9.08 -1.79 10.67
N VAL A 131 8.53 -0.97 11.56
CA VAL A 131 7.21 -0.33 11.39
C VAL A 131 7.24 0.59 10.17
N THR A 132 8.25 1.45 10.08
CA THR A 132 8.40 2.44 9.02
C THR A 132 8.62 1.80 7.65
N ASN A 133 9.38 0.69 7.57
CA ASN A 133 9.57 -0.06 6.32
C ASN A 133 8.27 -0.69 5.81
N ILE A 134 7.44 -1.26 6.70
CA ILE A 134 6.12 -1.79 6.33
C ILE A 134 5.21 -0.65 5.85
N CYS A 135 5.17 0.47 6.58
CA CYS A 135 4.40 1.65 6.20
C CYS A 135 4.85 2.21 4.83
N PHE A 136 6.16 2.20 4.57
CA PHE A 136 6.71 2.61 3.28
C PHE A 136 6.20 1.70 2.15
N TRP A 137 6.18 0.38 2.34
CA TRP A 137 5.62 -0.55 1.35
C TRP A 137 4.13 -0.27 1.04
N PHE A 138 3.30 0.03 2.06
CA PHE A 138 1.93 0.47 1.85
C PHE A 138 1.86 1.82 1.11
N THR A 139 2.76 2.75 1.38
CA THR A 139 2.83 4.03 0.65
C THR A 139 3.20 3.81 -0.82
N GLN A 140 4.09 2.85 -1.11
CA GLN A 140 4.44 2.45 -2.47
C GLN A 140 3.27 1.78 -3.17
N ALA A 141 2.48 0.93 -2.49
CA ALA A 141 1.24 0.40 -3.04
C ALA A 141 0.29 1.52 -3.48
N ALA A 142 0.04 2.49 -2.60
CA ALA A 142 -0.79 3.64 -2.91
C ALA A 142 -0.23 4.48 -4.08
N THR A 143 1.10 4.57 -4.20
CA THR A 143 1.77 5.27 -5.31
C THR A 143 1.51 4.59 -6.66
N VAL A 144 1.64 3.27 -6.73
CA VAL A 144 1.38 2.51 -7.96
C VAL A 144 -0.09 2.64 -8.38
N MET A 145 -1.03 2.55 -7.42
CA MET A 145 -2.46 2.76 -7.68
C MET A 145 -2.74 4.20 -8.13
N GLY A 146 -2.12 5.19 -7.48
CA GLY A 146 -2.21 6.60 -7.85
C GLY A 146 -1.71 6.88 -9.26
N LYS A 147 -0.65 6.20 -9.71
CA LYS A 147 -0.15 6.28 -11.09
C LYS A 147 -1.22 5.79 -12.08
N ILE A 148 -1.81 4.62 -11.83
CA ILE A 148 -2.88 4.06 -12.68
C ILE A 148 -4.06 5.03 -12.72
N ALA A 149 -4.51 5.50 -11.56
CA ALA A 149 -5.62 6.44 -11.47
C ALA A 149 -5.35 7.77 -12.21
N GLN A 150 -4.14 8.32 -12.07
CA GLN A 150 -3.74 9.55 -12.77
C GLN A 150 -3.75 9.38 -14.30
N ASP A 151 -3.25 8.25 -14.81
CA ASP A 151 -3.32 7.94 -16.24
C ASP A 151 -4.77 7.82 -16.71
N VAL A 152 -5.61 7.09 -15.97
CA VAL A 152 -7.03 6.92 -16.28
C VAL A 152 -7.75 8.27 -16.31
N LEU A 153 -7.48 9.16 -15.35
CA LEU A 153 -8.04 10.51 -15.32
C LEU A 153 -7.71 11.32 -16.58
N PHE A 154 -6.51 11.15 -17.15
CA PHE A 154 -6.18 11.76 -18.44
C PHE A 154 -6.91 11.09 -19.60
N MET A 155 -6.93 9.76 -19.63
CA MET A 155 -7.53 8.99 -20.74
C MET A 155 -9.04 9.24 -20.88
N VAL A 156 -9.75 9.51 -19.79
CA VAL A 156 -11.19 9.77 -19.78
C VAL A 156 -11.58 11.22 -20.07
N GLN A 157 -10.62 12.14 -20.22
CA GLN A 157 -10.92 13.53 -20.58
C GLN A 157 -11.72 13.56 -21.88
N SER A 158 -12.71 14.46 -21.98
CA SER A 158 -13.59 14.56 -23.14
C SER A 158 -12.82 14.74 -24.46
N ASP A 159 -11.75 15.54 -24.43
CA ASP A 159 -10.92 15.84 -25.61
C ASP A 159 -9.91 14.72 -25.92
N VAL A 160 -9.68 13.79 -24.99
CA VAL A 160 -8.78 12.64 -25.15
C VAL A 160 -9.56 11.38 -25.55
N GLY A 161 -10.57 11.01 -24.77
CA GLY A 161 -11.53 9.95 -25.11
C GLY A 161 -10.96 8.53 -25.25
N GLU A 162 -9.75 8.28 -24.73
CA GLU A 162 -9.01 7.01 -24.81
C GLU A 162 -9.54 5.95 -23.83
N ALA A 163 -10.30 6.34 -22.81
CA ALA A 163 -10.97 5.43 -21.91
C ALA A 163 -12.38 5.88 -21.55
N ARG A 164 -13.20 4.93 -21.11
CA ARG A 164 -14.48 5.18 -20.44
C ARG A 164 -14.58 4.31 -19.20
N ILE A 165 -15.25 4.81 -18.17
CA ILE A 165 -15.53 4.07 -16.93
C ILE A 165 -17.04 3.84 -16.87
N GLU A 166 -17.45 2.59 -16.71
CA GLU A 166 -18.82 2.20 -16.42
C GLU A 166 -19.13 2.35 -14.91
N GLY A 167 -20.38 2.58 -14.53
CA GLY A 167 -20.75 2.75 -13.11
C GLY A 167 -20.32 4.08 -12.45
N GLY A 168 -19.68 5.01 -13.16
CA GLY A 168 -19.26 6.31 -12.60
C GLY A 168 -20.43 7.20 -12.15
N GLY A 169 -20.18 8.00 -11.10
CA GLY A 169 -21.20 8.87 -10.48
C GLY A 169 -21.99 9.68 -11.51
N SER A 170 -23.30 9.44 -11.58
CA SER A 170 -24.20 10.13 -12.49
C SER A 170 -24.43 11.57 -12.00
N SER A 171 -24.18 12.57 -12.85
CA SER A 171 -24.62 13.93 -12.55
C SER A 171 -26.15 13.98 -12.58
N SER A 172 -26.77 14.39 -11.47
CA SER A 172 -28.23 14.60 -11.39
C SER A 172 -28.74 15.63 -12.40
N ALA A 173 -27.88 16.56 -12.84
CA ALA A 173 -28.21 17.60 -13.81
C ALA A 173 -27.93 17.21 -15.28
N MET A 174 -27.09 16.21 -15.54
CA MET A 174 -26.63 15.87 -16.91
C MET A 174 -26.51 14.36 -17.10
N LYS A 175 -27.53 13.74 -17.71
CA LYS A 175 -27.62 12.28 -17.93
C LYS A 175 -26.43 11.67 -18.69
N HIS A 176 -25.70 12.45 -19.49
CA HIS A 176 -24.54 11.97 -20.25
C HIS A 176 -23.20 12.16 -19.52
N LYS A 177 -23.16 12.89 -18.40
CA LYS A 177 -21.91 13.20 -17.67
C LYS A 177 -21.54 12.05 -16.74
N LYS A 178 -20.46 11.34 -17.09
CA LYS A 178 -19.83 10.29 -16.28
C LYS A 178 -18.52 10.81 -15.71
N ASN A 179 -18.49 11.09 -14.40
CA ASN A 179 -17.29 11.57 -13.73
C ASN A 179 -16.41 10.39 -13.29
N PRO A 180 -15.07 10.47 -13.41
CA PRO A 180 -14.15 9.42 -12.98
C PRO A 180 -13.89 9.43 -11.46
N VAL A 181 -14.95 9.51 -10.65
CA VAL A 181 -14.90 9.74 -9.19
C VAL A 181 -13.99 8.72 -8.50
N LEU A 182 -14.06 7.45 -8.87
CA LEU A 182 -13.24 6.41 -8.24
C LEU A 182 -11.75 6.63 -8.47
N ALA A 183 -11.34 7.05 -9.67
CA ALA A 183 -9.96 7.41 -9.98
C ALA A 183 -9.51 8.68 -9.21
N GLU A 184 -10.39 9.67 -9.04
CA GLU A 184 -10.12 10.84 -8.20
C GLU A 184 -9.89 10.44 -6.74
N VAL A 185 -10.73 9.55 -6.20
CA VAL A 185 -10.59 9.03 -4.83
C VAL A 185 -9.27 8.28 -4.66
N ILE A 186 -8.92 7.38 -5.58
CA ILE A 186 -7.65 6.63 -5.53
C ILE A 186 -6.47 7.61 -5.51
N LEU A 187 -6.46 8.60 -6.39
CA LEU A 187 -5.37 9.57 -6.47
C LEU A 187 -5.28 10.47 -5.22
N ALA A 188 -6.43 10.88 -4.68
CA ALA A 188 -6.47 11.64 -3.42
C ALA A 188 -5.95 10.82 -2.24
N GLN A 189 -6.37 9.55 -2.13
CA GLN A 189 -5.91 8.62 -1.11
C GLN A 189 -4.41 8.32 -1.24
N ALA A 190 -3.90 8.18 -2.47
CA ALA A 190 -2.47 8.03 -2.71
C ALA A 190 -1.67 9.20 -2.13
N ARG A 191 -2.11 10.44 -2.40
CA ARG A 191 -1.48 11.66 -1.85
C ARG A 191 -1.61 11.74 -0.33
N TYR A 192 -2.76 11.36 0.23
CA TYR A 192 -2.96 11.27 1.68
C TYR A 192 -1.95 10.31 2.33
N CYS A 193 -1.72 9.12 1.75
CA CYS A 193 -0.74 8.17 2.28
C CYS A 193 0.67 8.78 2.34
N HIS A 194 1.10 9.55 1.34
CA HIS A 194 2.38 10.26 1.37
C HIS A 194 2.46 11.28 2.51
N THR A 195 1.39 12.03 2.76
CA THR A 195 1.33 12.96 3.91
C THR A 195 1.45 12.22 5.24
N GLN A 196 0.72 11.11 5.41
CA GLN A 196 0.81 10.29 6.62
C GLN A 196 2.21 9.69 6.81
N MET A 197 2.84 9.21 5.72
CA MET A 197 4.19 8.65 5.76
C MET A 197 5.23 9.68 6.23
N SER A 198 5.07 10.95 5.83
CA SER A 198 5.92 12.03 6.36
C SER A 198 5.79 12.17 7.88
N GLY A 199 4.58 12.06 8.43
CA GLY A 199 4.37 12.08 9.89
C GLY A 199 4.89 10.83 10.60
N ILE A 200 4.83 9.67 9.95
CA ILE A 200 5.40 8.42 10.49
C ILE A 200 6.93 8.52 10.57
N ASN A 201 7.57 9.14 9.58
CA ASN A 201 9.01 9.38 9.60
C ASN A 201 9.43 10.26 10.80
N THR A 202 8.64 11.28 11.14
CA THR A 202 8.93 12.10 12.33
C THR A 202 8.61 11.34 13.62
N ALA A 203 7.53 10.55 13.65
CA ALA A 203 7.16 9.69 14.78
C ALA A 203 8.17 8.56 15.04
N SER A 204 9.06 8.26 14.09
CA SER A 204 10.09 7.22 14.25
C SER A 204 11.23 7.65 15.18
N ILE A 205 11.32 8.93 15.55
CA ILE A 205 12.34 9.47 16.43
C ILE A 205 11.85 9.38 17.88
N HIS A 206 12.18 8.29 18.55
CA HIS A 206 11.83 8.07 19.95
C HIS A 206 12.97 8.48 20.87
N GLU A 207 12.66 9.13 21.99
CA GLU A 207 13.61 9.38 23.08
C GLU A 207 13.79 8.16 23.99
N ASN A 208 15.04 7.92 24.43
CA ASN A 208 15.44 6.89 25.39
C ASN A 208 14.88 5.48 25.06
N GLU A 209 14.39 4.74 26.05
CA GLU A 209 13.87 3.37 25.90
C GLU A 209 12.36 3.30 25.61
N ARG A 210 11.62 4.41 25.71
CA ARG A 210 10.22 4.54 25.29
C ARG A 210 9.80 6.00 25.18
N SER A 211 9.34 6.40 24.00
CA SER A 211 8.68 7.69 23.82
C SER A 211 7.18 7.59 24.11
N GLY A 212 6.65 8.53 24.90
CA GLY A 212 5.20 8.68 25.06
C GLY A 212 4.57 9.43 23.90
N THR A 213 5.27 10.43 23.35
CA THR A 213 4.74 11.35 22.33
C THR A 213 4.86 10.77 20.94
N ALA A 214 6.04 10.27 20.57
CA ALA A 214 6.31 9.71 19.25
C ALA A 214 5.52 8.42 19.03
N TRP A 215 5.48 7.53 20.01
CA TRP A 215 4.70 6.30 19.95
C TRP A 215 3.18 6.54 19.84
N THR A 216 2.65 7.52 20.59
CA THR A 216 1.22 7.88 20.48
C THR A 216 0.90 8.44 19.09
N LEU A 217 1.82 9.20 18.49
CA LEU A 217 1.65 9.69 17.11
C LEU A 217 1.60 8.53 16.10
N GLU A 218 2.40 7.48 16.27
CA GLU A 218 2.30 6.26 15.43
C GLU A 218 0.90 5.64 15.49
N TRP A 219 0.27 5.58 16.67
CA TRP A 219 -1.07 5.00 16.83
C TRP A 219 -2.14 5.73 16.03
N MET A 220 -1.96 7.04 15.82
CA MET A 220 -2.86 7.85 15.00
C MET A 220 -2.60 7.67 13.51
N LEU A 221 -1.33 7.59 13.11
CA LEU A 221 -0.94 7.65 11.70
C LEU A 221 -0.90 6.29 11.01
N VAL A 222 -0.36 5.26 11.68
CA VAL A 222 -0.11 3.94 11.08
C VAL A 222 -1.40 3.25 10.64
N PRO A 223 -2.45 3.13 11.47
CA PRO A 223 -3.70 2.49 11.03
C PRO A 223 -4.35 3.23 9.87
N ALA A 224 -4.37 4.57 9.92
CA ALA A 224 -4.96 5.39 8.87
C ALA A 224 -4.24 5.23 7.52
N LEU A 225 -2.90 5.16 7.54
CA LEU A 225 -2.08 4.88 6.36
C LEU A 225 -2.40 3.50 5.77
N LEU A 226 -2.34 2.44 6.59
CA LEU A 226 -2.54 1.06 6.15
C LEU A 226 -3.93 0.86 5.53
N ILE A 227 -4.98 1.34 6.21
CA ILE A 227 -6.37 1.23 5.75
C ILE A 227 -6.56 1.99 4.44
N THR A 228 -6.08 3.24 4.38
CA THR A 228 -6.25 4.08 3.19
C THR A 228 -5.50 3.52 1.99
N SER A 229 -4.27 3.03 2.20
CA SER A 229 -3.50 2.36 1.15
C SER A 229 -4.18 1.08 0.67
N ALA A 230 -4.65 0.21 1.57
CA ALA A 230 -5.39 -0.99 1.19
C ALA A 230 -6.65 -0.64 0.36
N ASN A 231 -7.34 0.43 0.74
CA ASN A 231 -8.50 0.92 0.00
C ASN A 231 -8.15 1.38 -1.43
N THR A 232 -6.95 1.94 -1.67
CA THR A 232 -6.53 2.28 -3.04
C THR A 232 -6.43 1.05 -3.94
N VAL A 233 -5.99 -0.09 -3.41
CA VAL A 233 -5.87 -1.36 -4.16
C VAL A 233 -7.24 -1.95 -4.45
N VAL A 234 -8.15 -1.94 -3.47
CA VAL A 234 -9.55 -2.38 -3.66
C VAL A 234 -10.24 -1.54 -4.72
N ASN A 235 -10.18 -0.22 -4.59
CA ASN A 235 -10.80 0.70 -5.53
C ASN A 235 -10.18 0.59 -6.93
N THR A 236 -8.88 0.30 -7.03
CA THR A 236 -8.23 0.10 -8.34
C THR A 236 -8.67 -1.21 -9.00
N ASN A 237 -8.90 -2.28 -8.22
CA ASN A 237 -9.52 -3.49 -8.76
C ASN A 237 -10.89 -3.19 -9.38
N GLU A 238 -11.75 -2.48 -8.65
CA GLU A 238 -13.07 -2.08 -9.16
C GLU A 238 -12.95 -1.14 -10.38
N LEU A 239 -12.01 -0.20 -10.35
CA LEU A 239 -11.78 0.71 -11.48
C LEU A 239 -11.40 -0.07 -12.75
N ILE A 240 -10.52 -1.06 -12.64
CA ILE A 240 -10.07 -1.88 -13.78
C ILE A 240 -11.16 -2.82 -14.28
N GLU A 241 -12.03 -3.33 -13.41
CA GLU A 241 -13.20 -4.12 -13.85
C GLU A 241 -14.17 -3.30 -14.70
N ASN A 242 -14.28 -1.99 -14.42
CA ASN A 242 -15.25 -1.11 -15.05
C ASN A 242 -14.66 -0.23 -16.16
N ILE A 243 -13.38 -0.37 -16.50
CA ILE A 243 -12.74 0.45 -17.55
C ILE A 243 -12.85 -0.21 -18.92
N THR A 244 -13.22 0.60 -19.92
CA THR A 244 -13.11 0.26 -21.33
C THR A 244 -12.09 1.17 -21.99
N ILE A 245 -11.01 0.60 -22.54
CA ILE A 245 -10.00 1.34 -23.30
C ILE A 245 -10.38 1.36 -24.79
N LYS A 246 -10.39 2.56 -25.37
CA LYS A 246 -10.74 2.81 -26.77
C LYS A 246 -9.49 3.10 -27.58
N SER A 247 -9.42 2.51 -28.77
CA SER A 247 -8.50 3.01 -29.80
C SER A 247 -8.99 4.37 -30.23
N VAL A 248 -8.07 5.32 -30.37
CA VAL A 248 -8.30 6.49 -31.20
C VAL A 248 -7.47 6.24 -32.46
N ALA A 249 -8.13 6.19 -33.62
CA ALA A 249 -7.40 6.23 -34.87
C ALA A 249 -6.81 7.64 -34.98
N TYR A 250 -5.48 7.75 -34.97
CA TYR A 250 -4.76 9.00 -35.21
C TYR A 250 -4.48 9.17 -36.69
#